data_AF-X0TRM6-F1
#
_entry.id   AF-X0TRM6-F1
#
_cell.length_a   1.000
_cell.length_b   1.000
_cell.length_c   1.000
_cell.angle_alpha   90.00
_cell.angle_beta   90.00
_cell.angle_gamma   90.00
#
_symmetry.space_group_name_H-M   'P 1'
#
loop_
_entity.id
_entity.type
_entity.pdbx_description
1 polymer ?
#
loop_
_entity_poly.entity_id
_entity_poly.type
_entity_poly.pdbx_seq_one_letter_code
_entity_poly.pdbx_strand_id
1 'polypeptide(L)' 'NPEIDTEIKSLTKGAAENKDELNKFLNTPQSRQSIKQVLTTRKTMHRLEKIAKGPNRG' A
#
# COMPACT_ATOMS: atom_id res chain seq x y z
N ASN A 1 -5.05 -8.52 -6.55
CA ASN A 1 -5.26 -7.06 -6.68
C ASN A 1 -3.87 -6.48 -6.80
N PRO A 2 -3.45 -6.10 -8.02
CA PRO A 2 -2.05 -5.85 -8.35
C PRO A 2 -1.39 -4.78 -7.46
N GLU A 3 -2.15 -3.81 -6.95
CA GLU A 3 -1.63 -2.80 -6.03
C GLU A 3 -1.29 -3.37 -4.65
N ILE A 4 -2.15 -4.25 -4.13
CA ILE A 4 -1.89 -4.95 -2.85
C ILE A 4 -0.67 -5.87 -3.03
N ASP A 5 -0.57 -6.55 -4.17
CA ASP A 5 0.54 -7.46 -4.46
C ASP A 5 1.87 -6.69 -4.59
N THR A 6 1.83 -5.48 -5.15
CA THR A 6 2.98 -4.56 -5.22
C THR A 6 3.38 -4.07 -3.84
N GLU A 7 2.42 -3.71 -2.98
CA GLU A 7 2.69 -3.27 -1.61
C GLU A 7 3.30 -4.41 -0.77
N ILE A 8 2.80 -5.65 -0.89
CA ILE A 8 3.38 -6.82 -0.21
C ILE A 8 4.83 -7.06 -0.65
N LYS A 9 5.12 -6.94 -1.95
CA LYS A 9 6.50 -7.01 -2.45
C LYS A 9 7.38 -5.90 -1.88
N SER A 10 6.86 -4.70 -1.75
CA SER A 10 7.56 -3.57 -1.13
C SER A 10 7.88 -3.85 0.35
N LEU A 11 6.88 -4.31 1.12
CA LEU A 11 7.01 -4.63 2.55
C LEU A 11 7.99 -5.79 2.82
N THR A 12 8.06 -6.75 1.91
CA THR A 12 8.94 -7.93 2.03
C THR A 12 10.33 -7.72 1.43
N LYS A 13 10.59 -6.59 0.76
CA LYS A 13 11.85 -6.33 0.03
C LYS A 13 13.09 -6.33 0.94
N GLY A 14 12.94 -5.96 2.21
CA GLY A 14 14.02 -5.89 3.20
C GLY A 14 14.06 -7.05 4.20
N ALA A 15 13.11 -7.97 4.14
CA ALA A 15 13.08 -9.12 5.04
C ALA A 15 14.02 -10.20 4.47
N ALA A 16 15.18 -10.41 5.09
CA ALA A 16 16.12 -11.47 4.69
C ALA A 16 15.70 -12.83 5.25
N GLU A 17 15.68 -12.97 6.57
CA GLU A 17 15.54 -14.26 7.24
C GLU A 17 14.08 -14.76 7.31
N ASN A 18 13.12 -13.84 7.44
CA ASN A 18 11.70 -14.20 7.68
C ASN A 18 10.81 -13.90 6.47
N LYS A 19 11.40 -13.82 5.28
CA LYS A 19 10.71 -13.35 4.07
C LYS A 19 9.48 -14.17 3.74
N ASP A 20 9.61 -15.50 3.80
CA ASP A 20 8.55 -16.42 3.39
C ASP A 20 7.39 -16.42 4.39
N GLU A 21 7.69 -16.41 5.69
CA GLU A 21 6.68 -16.31 6.75
C GLU A 21 5.95 -14.97 6.70
N LEU A 22 6.68 -13.87 6.53
CA LEU A 22 6.11 -12.54 6.38
C LEU A 22 5.23 -12.47 5.12
N ASN A 23 5.69 -13.00 4.00
CA ASN A 23 4.91 -13.04 2.76
C ASN A 23 3.63 -13.87 2.94
N LYS A 24 3.70 -15.02 3.62
CA LYS A 24 2.52 -15.84 3.94
C LYS A 24 1.53 -15.08 4.81
N PHE A 25 2.01 -14.43 5.88
CA PHE A 25 1.18 -13.64 6.78
C PHE A 25 0.48 -12.47 6.07
N LEU A 26 1.22 -11.73 5.23
CA LEU A 26 0.69 -10.59 4.48
C LEU A 26 -0.32 -11.01 3.41
N ASN A 27 -0.29 -12.27 2.96
CA ASN A 27 -1.26 -12.83 2.03
C ASN A 27 -2.53 -13.39 2.67
N THR A 28 -2.67 -13.37 4.01
CA THR A 28 -3.93 -13.73 4.66
C THR A 28 -5.06 -12.74 4.27
N PRO A 29 -6.34 -13.18 4.23
CA PRO A 29 -7.44 -12.29 3.86
C PRO A 29 -7.52 -11.01 4.71
N GLN A 30 -7.30 -11.15 6.01
CA GLN A 30 -7.30 -10.04 6.95
C GLN A 30 -6.18 -9.03 6.65
N SER A 31 -4.93 -9.51 6.52
CA SER A 31 -3.79 -8.63 6.20
C SER A 31 -3.99 -7.91 4.86
N ARG A 32 -4.50 -8.61 3.84
CA ARG A 32 -4.78 -8.00 2.54
C ARG A 32 -5.87 -6.93 2.63
N GLN A 33 -6.89 -7.13 3.48
CA GLN A 33 -7.93 -6.13 3.71
C GLN A 33 -7.36 -4.90 4.44
N SER A 34 -6.52 -5.09 5.46
CA SER A 34 -5.83 -3.98 6.13
C SER A 34 -4.93 -3.20 5.17
N ILE A 35 -4.16 -3.88 4.30
CA ILE A 35 -3.34 -3.23 3.26
C ILE A 35 -4.23 -2.42 2.31
N LYS A 36 -5.38 -2.96 1.88
CA LYS A 36 -6.34 -2.24 1.03
C LYS A 36 -6.84 -0.95 1.71
N GLN A 37 -7.16 -1.00 2.99
CA GLN A 37 -7.60 0.18 3.75
C GLN A 37 -6.50 1.25 3.79
N VAL A 38 -5.27 0.85 4.11
CA VAL A 38 -4.11 1.77 4.12
C VAL A 38 -3.88 2.42 2.75
N LEU A 39 -3.91 1.63 1.68
CA LEU A 39 -3.76 2.13 0.30
C LEU A 39 -4.87 3.12 -0.06
N THR A 40 -6.11 2.84 0.36
CA THR A 40 -7.25 3.73 0.16
C THR A 40 -7.03 5.05 0.86
N THR A 41 -6.62 5.03 2.13
CA THR A 41 -6.31 6.24 2.91
C THR A 41 -5.21 7.08 2.27
N ARG A 42 -4.11 6.45 1.82
CA ARG A 42 -3.01 7.14 1.12
C ARG A 42 -3.48 7.83 -0.16
N LYS A 43 -4.30 7.16 -0.96
CA LYS A 43 -4.88 7.73 -2.18
C LYS A 43 -5.80 8.91 -1.89
N THR A 44 -6.62 8.80 -0.85
CA THR A 44 -7.50 9.89 -0.42
C THR A 44 -6.69 11.11 0.00
N MET A 45 -5.65 10.94 0.82
CA MET A 45 -4.76 12.04 1.21
C MET A 45 -4.08 12.69 0.00
N HIS A 46 -3.56 11.89 -0.93
CA HIS A 46 -2.95 12.42 -2.15
C HIS A 46 -3.95 13.19 -3.03
N ARG A 47 -5.21 12.76 -3.09
CA ARG A 47 -6.27 13.50 -3.79
C ARG A 47 -6.58 14.83 -3.08
N LEU A 48 -6.65 14.85 -1.75
CA LEU A 48 -6.83 16.08 -0.99
C LEU A 48 -5.67 17.06 -1.18
N GLU A 49 -4.43 16.57 -1.19
CA GLU A 49 -3.24 17.37 -1.48
C GLU A 49 -3.29 18.01 -2.87
N LYS A 50 -3.69 17.24 -3.89
CA LYS A 50 -3.89 17.75 -5.26
C LYS A 50 -4.95 18.85 -5.33
N ILE A 51 -6.05 18.71 -4.59
CA ILE A 51 -7.09 19.73 -4.50
C ILE A 51 -6.55 20.99 -3.83
N ALA A 52 -5.83 20.84 -2.71
CA ALA A 52 -5.27 21.96 -1.96
C ALA A 52 -4.22 22.76 -2.75
N LYS A 53 -3.42 22.08 -3.58
CA LYS A 53 -2.44 22.73 -4.47
C LYS A 53 -3.09 23.55 -5.60
N GLY A 54 -4.40 23.36 -5.84
CA GLY A 54 -5.13 24.00 -6.93
C GLY A 54 -4.73 23.49 -8.32
N PRO A 55 -5.51 23.80 -9.37
CA PRO A 55 -5.06 23.56 -10.73
C PRO A 55 -3.79 24.40 -10.93
N ASN A 56 -2.70 23.77 -11.36
CA ASN A 56 -1.49 24.47 -11.75
C ASN A 56 -1.88 25.47 -12.86
N ARG A 57 -2.08 26.73 -12.49
CA ARG A 57 -2.26 27.82 -13.45
C ARG A 57 -0.86 28.09 -13.97
N GLY A 58 -0.51 27.39 -15.06
CA GLY A 58 0.60 27.77 -15.92
C GLY A 58 0.39 29.14 -16.51
#